data_AF-A0A9X9BHW6-F1
#
_entry.id   AF-A0A9X9BHW6-F1
#
_cell.length_a   1.000
_cell.length_b   1.000
_cell.length_c   1.000
_cell.angle_alpha   90.00
_cell.angle_beta   90.00
_cell.angle_gamma   90.00
#
_symmetry.space_group_name_H-M   'P 1'
#
loop_
_entity.id
_entity.type
_entity.pdbx_description
1 polymer ?
#
loop_
_entity_poly.entity_id
_entity_poly.type
_entity_poly.pdbx_seq_one_letter_code
_entity_poly.pdbx_strand_id
1 'polypeptide(L)'
;MNLEDFNSIELKKIATDGDHALVTKKTSAEVVDIVTKSMSFPMEAIIKRYRKEHNIDLKTASLHERELKRFLALAAIYDVPLGMRGPVDELWHTFIIFTVDYMNFCQTVAGRMIHHVPTRDDEPIAFGKKSATLFDEAYRSVFSCEPPSEIWPQNNTNSDCQHECRPIDCYPCESKLS
;
A
#
# COMPACT_ATOMS: atom_id res chain seq x y z
N MET A 1 7.28 -18.08 0.71
CA MET A 1 7.73 -17.36 1.92
C MET A 1 6.93 -17.98 3.04
N ASN A 2 7.60 -18.71 3.93
CA ASN A 2 6.95 -19.61 4.89
C ASN A 2 6.65 -18.88 6.20
N LEU A 3 5.67 -19.37 6.94
CA LEU A 3 5.22 -18.84 8.24
C LEU A 3 6.36 -18.73 9.28
N GLU A 4 7.47 -19.43 9.09
CA GLU A 4 8.62 -19.42 9.99
C GLU A 4 9.41 -18.10 9.97
N ASP A 5 9.31 -17.30 8.90
CA ASP A 5 9.98 -16.00 8.81
C ASP A 5 9.34 -14.95 9.78
N PHE A 6 8.14 -15.20 10.30
CA PHE A 6 7.43 -14.29 11.22
C PHE A 6 7.78 -14.49 12.70
N ASN A 7 8.40 -15.62 13.09
CA ASN A 7 8.70 -15.93 14.50
C ASN A 7 9.93 -15.20 15.05
N SER A 8 10.68 -14.48 14.23
CA SER A 8 11.84 -13.69 14.63
C SER A 8 11.54 -12.20 14.82
N ILE A 9 10.26 -11.82 14.98
CA ILE A 9 9.86 -10.43 15.29
C ILE A 9 10.18 -10.12 16.77
N GLU A 10 11.47 -10.07 17.11
CA GLU A 10 11.94 -9.27 18.25
C GLU A 10 11.76 -7.80 17.86
N LEU A 11 10.59 -7.24 18.15
CA LEU A 11 10.38 -5.79 18.15
C LEU A 11 11.27 -5.20 19.26
N LYS A 12 12.52 -4.92 18.92
CA LYS A 12 13.41 -4.10 19.74
C LYS A 12 12.67 -2.79 20.00
N LYS A 13 12.60 -2.37 21.27
CA LYS A 13 12.21 -1.01 21.64
C LYS A 13 13.15 -0.05 20.90
N ILE A 14 12.70 0.51 19.78
CA ILE A 14 13.42 1.59 19.11
C ILE A 14 12.97 2.86 19.81
N ALA A 15 13.64 3.17 20.91
CA ALA A 15 13.71 4.54 21.40
C ALA A 15 14.83 5.22 20.61
N THR A 16 14.48 6.17 19.76
CA THR A 16 15.43 7.13 19.19
C THR A 16 14.89 8.52 19.44
N ASP A 17 15.69 9.36 20.09
CA ASP A 17 15.39 10.75 20.42
C ASP A 17 15.02 11.54 19.15
N GLY A 18 13.80 12.11 19.14
CA GLY A 18 13.27 12.94 18.06
C GLY A 18 11.75 12.80 17.96
N ASP A 19 11.02 13.91 18.06
CA ASP A 19 9.59 14.04 18.40
C ASP A 19 8.53 13.28 17.57
N HIS A 20 8.88 12.40 16.63
CA HIS A 20 7.93 11.68 15.76
C HIS A 20 8.27 10.19 15.55
N ALA A 21 8.57 9.45 16.61
CA ALA A 21 8.70 7.99 16.49
C ALA A 21 7.36 7.36 16.09
N LEU A 22 7.37 6.45 15.10
CA LEU A 22 6.25 5.54 14.82
C LEU A 22 6.04 4.62 16.02
N VAL A 23 5.06 4.95 16.86
CA VAL A 23 4.69 4.15 18.03
C VAL A 23 3.35 3.48 17.76
N THR A 24 3.32 2.15 17.82
CA THR A 24 2.06 1.39 17.90
C THR A 24 1.70 1.11 19.36
N LYS A 25 0.41 1.11 19.67
CA LYS A 25 -0.13 0.65 20.97
C LYS A 25 -0.34 -0.87 21.00
N LYS A 26 -0.12 -1.56 19.87
CA LYS A 26 -0.29 -3.01 19.73
C LYS A 26 0.89 -3.76 20.34
N THR A 27 0.61 -4.89 20.98
CA THR A 27 1.63 -5.86 21.39
C THR A 27 2.20 -6.59 20.18
N SER A 28 3.37 -7.23 20.35
CA SER A 28 3.96 -8.06 19.29
C SER A 28 3.02 -9.18 18.84
N ALA A 29 2.33 -9.83 19.77
CA ALA A 29 1.35 -10.87 19.48
C ALA A 29 0.17 -10.34 18.63
N GLU A 30 -0.35 -9.16 18.94
CA GLU A 30 -1.40 -8.53 18.12
C GLU A 30 -0.89 -8.15 16.73
N VAL A 31 0.33 -7.63 16.61
CA VAL A 31 0.93 -7.32 15.30
C VAL A 31 1.04 -8.58 14.44
N VAL A 32 1.53 -9.68 15.01
CA VAL A 32 1.63 -10.97 14.32
C VAL A 32 0.25 -11.48 13.90
N ASP A 33 -0.75 -11.39 14.76
CA ASP A 33 -2.13 -11.79 14.44
C ASP A 33 -2.73 -10.96 13.30
N ILE A 34 -2.59 -9.63 13.34
CA ILE A 34 -3.05 -8.71 12.29
C ILE A 34 -2.41 -9.05 10.94
N VAL A 35 -1.08 -9.20 10.92
CA VAL A 35 -0.34 -9.53 9.70
C VAL A 35 -0.78 -10.89 9.18
N THR A 36 -0.88 -11.90 10.04
CA THR A 36 -1.31 -13.25 9.65
C THR A 36 -2.70 -13.24 9.02
N LYS A 37 -3.66 -12.59 9.67
CA LYS A 37 -5.03 -12.44 9.15
C LYS A 37 -5.05 -11.74 7.80
N SER A 38 -4.35 -10.61 7.68
CA SER A 38 -4.26 -9.86 6.41
C SER A 38 -3.67 -10.70 5.29
N MET A 39 -2.54 -11.37 5.55
CA MET A 39 -1.83 -12.17 4.55
C MET A 39 -2.67 -13.37 4.08
N SER A 40 -3.46 -13.96 4.98
CA SER A 40 -4.32 -15.13 4.71
C SER A 40 -5.67 -14.80 4.04
N PHE A 41 -6.06 -13.53 3.95
CA PHE A 41 -7.38 -13.16 3.44
C PHE A 41 -7.56 -13.51 1.95
N PRO A 42 -8.65 -14.16 1.52
CA PRO A 42 -8.86 -14.53 0.12
C PRO A 42 -9.14 -13.31 -0.77
N MET A 43 -8.50 -13.23 -1.95
CA MET A 43 -8.66 -12.10 -2.89
C MET A 43 -8.92 -12.53 -4.34
N GLU A 44 -9.30 -13.78 -4.60
CA GLU A 44 -9.34 -14.37 -5.94
C GLU A 44 -10.23 -13.59 -6.92
N ALA A 45 -11.43 -13.19 -6.49
CA ALA A 45 -12.36 -12.43 -7.33
C ALA A 45 -11.84 -11.00 -7.62
N ILE A 46 -11.24 -10.36 -6.62
CA ILE A 46 -10.66 -9.01 -6.70
C ILE A 46 -9.46 -9.02 -7.66
N ILE A 47 -8.55 -9.99 -7.49
CA ILE A 47 -7.38 -10.14 -8.35
C ILE A 47 -7.77 -10.48 -9.78
N LYS A 48 -8.80 -11.31 -9.98
CA LYS A 48 -9.35 -11.59 -11.31
C LYS A 48 -9.87 -10.31 -11.99
N ARG A 49 -10.56 -9.43 -11.24
CA ARG A 49 -11.06 -8.15 -11.76
C ARG A 49 -9.91 -7.19 -12.09
N TYR A 50 -9.02 -6.98 -11.12
CA TYR A 50 -7.86 -6.09 -11.25
C TYR A 50 -6.98 -6.46 -12.46
N ARG A 51 -6.67 -7.75 -12.64
CA ARG A 51 -5.91 -8.23 -13.80
C ARG A 51 -6.55 -7.89 -15.13
N LYS A 52 -7.88 -8.00 -15.21
CA LYS A 52 -8.62 -7.71 -16.45
C LYS A 52 -8.60 -6.22 -16.76
N GLU A 53 -8.76 -5.36 -15.76
CA GLU A 53 -8.82 -3.90 -15.95
C GLU A 53 -7.45 -3.29 -16.27
N HIS A 54 -6.39 -3.77 -15.62
CA HIS A 54 -5.04 -3.24 -15.81
C HIS A 54 -4.21 -4.04 -16.82
N ASN A 55 -4.78 -5.11 -17.40
CA ASN A 55 -4.11 -5.99 -18.37
C ASN A 55 -2.76 -6.54 -17.89
N ILE A 56 -2.73 -7.06 -16.65
CA ILE A 56 -1.51 -7.60 -16.03
C ILE A 56 -1.58 -9.13 -15.82
N ASP A 57 -0.41 -9.76 -15.85
CA ASP A 57 -0.28 -11.19 -15.59
C ASP A 57 -0.54 -11.54 -14.11
N LEU A 58 -0.73 -12.84 -13.85
CA LEU A 58 -1.02 -13.34 -12.50
C LEU A 58 0.15 -13.16 -11.53
N LYS A 59 1.39 -13.26 -12.00
CA LYS A 59 2.58 -13.16 -11.16
C LYS A 59 2.70 -11.74 -10.60
N THR A 60 2.56 -10.75 -11.48
CA THR A 60 2.56 -9.32 -11.15
C THR A 60 1.40 -8.99 -10.21
N ALA A 61 0.19 -9.46 -10.52
CA ALA A 61 -0.97 -9.24 -9.65
C ALA A 61 -0.80 -9.86 -8.25
N SER A 62 -0.18 -11.04 -8.15
CA SER A 62 0.10 -11.70 -6.86
C SER A 62 1.13 -10.91 -6.03
N LEU A 63 2.07 -10.23 -6.68
CA LEU A 63 2.99 -9.33 -6.00
C LEU A 63 2.24 -8.09 -5.46
N HIS A 64 1.36 -7.48 -6.26
CA HIS A 64 0.55 -6.35 -5.81
C HIS A 64 -0.41 -6.74 -4.68
N GLU A 65 -1.02 -7.92 -4.74
CA GLU A 65 -1.87 -8.47 -3.68
C GLU A 65 -1.11 -8.55 -2.34
N ARG A 66 0.10 -9.12 -2.37
CA ARG A 66 0.94 -9.26 -1.19
C ARG A 66 1.25 -7.89 -0.57
N GLU A 67 1.61 -6.92 -1.40
CA GLU A 67 1.96 -5.57 -0.93
C GLU A 67 0.73 -4.78 -0.45
N LEU A 68 -0.44 -4.97 -1.05
CA LEU A 68 -1.69 -4.39 -0.55
C LEU A 68 -2.03 -4.93 0.85
N LYS A 69 -1.96 -6.25 1.03
CA LYS A 69 -2.20 -6.89 2.33
C LYS A 69 -1.23 -6.39 3.40
N ARG A 70 0.05 -6.22 3.04
CA ARG A 70 1.06 -5.61 3.93
C ARG A 70 0.69 -4.18 4.29
N PHE A 71 0.37 -3.34 3.31
CA PHE A 71 -0.01 -1.96 3.55
C PHE A 71 -1.23 -1.86 4.48
N LEU A 72 -2.29 -2.63 4.21
CA LEU A 72 -3.51 -2.59 5.02
C LEU A 72 -3.28 -3.14 6.44
N ALA A 73 -2.37 -4.11 6.62
CA ALA A 73 -1.94 -4.53 7.95
C ALA A 73 -1.22 -3.38 8.68
N LEU A 74 -0.32 -2.64 8.02
CA LEU A 74 0.31 -1.46 8.62
C LEU A 74 -0.72 -0.40 9.02
N ALA A 75 -1.72 -0.13 8.17
CA ALA A 75 -2.81 0.81 8.46
C ALA A 75 -3.74 0.35 9.62
N ALA A 76 -3.72 -0.94 9.95
CA ALA A 76 -4.40 -1.50 11.12
C ALA A 76 -3.54 -1.41 12.40
N ILE A 77 -2.21 -1.50 12.26
CA ILE A 77 -1.24 -1.46 13.37
C ILE A 77 -0.98 -0.02 13.83
N TYR A 78 -0.88 0.92 12.90
CA TYR A 78 -0.52 2.31 13.17
C TYR A 78 -1.72 3.23 12.95
N ASP A 79 -1.89 4.18 13.88
CA ASP A 79 -2.98 5.17 13.85
C ASP A 79 -2.49 6.50 13.25
N VAL A 80 -1.71 6.42 12.17
CA VAL A 80 -1.19 7.57 11.43
C VAL A 80 -1.41 7.37 9.93
N PRO A 81 -1.57 8.45 9.15
CA PRO A 81 -1.66 8.35 7.69
C PRO A 81 -0.36 7.78 7.10
N LEU A 82 -0.48 6.73 6.29
CA LEU A 82 0.62 6.12 5.56
C LEU A 82 0.46 6.40 4.06
N GLY A 83 1.56 6.72 3.39
CA GLY A 83 1.56 7.13 1.99
C GLY A 83 1.35 5.96 1.03
N MET A 84 0.10 5.75 0.60
CA MET A 84 -0.26 4.84 -0.47
C MET A 84 0.12 5.44 -1.85
N ARG A 85 0.57 4.60 -2.79
CA ARG A 85 0.97 5.03 -4.14
C ARG A 85 1.09 3.87 -5.13
N GLY A 86 1.10 4.22 -6.41
CA GLY A 86 1.45 3.30 -7.50
C GLY A 86 0.45 2.16 -7.67
N PRO A 87 0.87 1.00 -8.20
CA PRO A 87 -0.04 -0.09 -8.55
C PRO A 87 -0.81 -0.69 -7.36
N VAL A 88 -0.30 -0.54 -6.14
CA VAL A 88 -0.97 -1.02 -4.92
C VAL A 88 -2.20 -0.17 -4.60
N ASP A 89 -2.16 1.13 -4.87
CA ASP A 89 -3.30 2.04 -4.74
C ASP A 89 -4.43 1.66 -5.70
N GLU A 90 -4.09 1.37 -6.96
CA GLU A 90 -5.04 0.92 -7.97
C GLU A 90 -5.72 -0.41 -7.60
N LEU A 91 -4.97 -1.34 -7.02
CA LEU A 91 -5.55 -2.58 -6.49
C LEU A 91 -6.46 -2.30 -5.28
N TRP A 92 -6.11 -1.33 -4.43
CA TRP A 92 -6.97 -0.94 -3.30
C TRP A 92 -8.29 -0.33 -3.79
N HIS A 93 -8.28 0.52 -4.81
CA HIS A 93 -9.49 1.02 -5.47
C HIS A 93 -10.37 -0.13 -5.95
N THR A 94 -9.76 -1.12 -6.62
CA THR A 94 -10.48 -2.32 -7.05
C THR A 94 -11.04 -3.09 -5.85
N PHE A 95 -10.30 -3.20 -4.75
CA PHE A 95 -10.78 -3.93 -3.57
C PHE A 95 -11.97 -3.25 -2.89
N ILE A 96 -11.96 -1.93 -2.75
CA ILE A 96 -13.01 -1.15 -2.08
C ILE A 96 -14.39 -1.38 -2.71
N ILE A 97 -14.47 -1.53 -4.04
CA ILE A 97 -15.75 -1.74 -4.74
C ILE A 97 -16.33 -3.15 -4.50
N PHE A 98 -15.51 -4.12 -4.06
CA PHE A 98 -15.99 -5.40 -3.50
C PHE A 98 -16.40 -5.19 -2.05
N THR A 99 -17.40 -4.32 -1.85
CA THR A 99 -17.74 -3.72 -0.56
C THR A 99 -17.96 -4.73 0.57
N VAL A 100 -18.56 -5.89 0.29
CA VAL A 100 -18.76 -6.98 1.26
C VAL A 100 -17.42 -7.57 1.68
N ASP A 101 -16.56 -7.95 0.72
CA ASP A 101 -15.24 -8.51 1.00
C ASP A 101 -14.34 -7.48 1.69
N TYR A 102 -14.40 -6.23 1.27
CA TYR A 102 -13.61 -5.15 1.86
C TYR A 102 -14.02 -4.86 3.31
N MET A 103 -15.32 -4.83 3.61
CA MET A 103 -15.80 -4.68 4.98
C MET A 103 -15.41 -5.88 5.85
N ASN A 104 -15.51 -7.09 5.32
CA ASN A 104 -15.08 -8.31 6.01
C ASN A 104 -13.58 -8.29 6.32
N PHE A 105 -12.75 -7.87 5.36
CA PHE A 105 -11.32 -7.67 5.57
C PHE A 105 -11.06 -6.67 6.68
N CYS A 106 -11.65 -5.47 6.60
CA CYS A 106 -11.47 -4.41 7.57
C CYS A 106 -11.83 -4.87 8.99
N GLN A 107 -12.98 -5.54 9.14
CA GLN A 107 -13.42 -6.05 10.42
C GLN A 107 -12.50 -7.17 10.95
N THR A 108 -12.05 -8.08 10.08
CA THR A 108 -11.20 -9.21 10.47
C THR A 108 -9.80 -8.76 10.87
N VAL A 109 -9.21 -7.84 10.10
CA VAL A 109 -7.81 -7.43 10.23
C VAL A 109 -7.64 -6.26 11.20
N ALA A 110 -8.48 -5.23 11.09
CA ALA A 110 -8.34 -4.00 11.88
C ALA A 110 -9.38 -3.86 13.00
N GLY A 111 -10.49 -4.62 12.94
CA GLY A 111 -11.63 -4.43 13.82
C GLY A 111 -12.40 -3.12 13.56
N ARG A 112 -12.07 -2.40 12.49
CA ARG A 112 -12.65 -1.12 12.07
C ARG A 112 -12.49 -0.93 10.57
N MET A 113 -13.24 0.00 9.99
CA MET A 113 -13.03 0.43 8.61
C MET A 113 -11.63 1.03 8.45
N ILE A 114 -10.91 0.57 7.41
CA ILE A 114 -9.71 1.26 6.93
C ILE A 114 -10.18 2.21 5.83
N HIS A 115 -10.11 3.50 6.09
CA HIS A 115 -10.56 4.50 5.13
C HIS A 115 -9.47 4.76 4.10
N HIS A 116 -9.83 4.69 2.82
CA HIS A 116 -9.05 5.29 1.76
C HIS A 116 -9.45 6.76 1.66
N VAL A 117 -8.46 7.64 1.76
CA VAL A 117 -8.63 9.09 1.64
C VAL A 117 -7.75 9.53 0.48
N PRO A 118 -8.33 9.91 -0.67
CA PRO A 118 -7.56 10.41 -1.80
C PRO A 118 -6.80 11.68 -1.42
N THR A 119 -5.59 11.82 -1.95
CA THR A 119 -4.86 13.09 -1.91
C THR A 119 -5.70 14.17 -2.56
N ARG A 120 -5.78 15.33 -1.92
CA ARG A 120 -6.50 16.48 -2.45
C ARG A 120 -5.53 17.49 -3.04
N ASP A 121 -5.95 18.21 -4.06
CA ASP A 121 -5.11 19.23 -4.72
C ASP A 121 -4.69 20.38 -3.78
N ASP A 122 -5.42 20.57 -2.68
CA ASP A 122 -5.14 21.57 -1.64
C ASP A 122 -4.21 21.06 -0.52
N GLU A 123 -3.79 19.78 -0.55
CA GLU A 123 -2.89 19.23 0.45
C GLU A 123 -1.43 19.69 0.26
N PRO A 124 -0.73 20.12 1.33
CA PRO A 124 0.66 20.49 1.23
C PRO A 124 1.52 19.31 0.77
N ILE A 125 2.41 19.53 -0.20
CA ILE A 125 3.41 18.54 -0.67
C ILE A 125 4.19 17.91 0.50
N ALA A 126 4.44 18.68 1.57
CA ALA A 126 5.11 18.21 2.77
C ALA A 126 4.34 17.09 3.49
N PHE A 127 3.00 17.09 3.46
CA PHE A 127 2.18 16.03 4.03
C PHE A 127 2.36 14.71 3.28
N GLY A 128 2.29 14.74 1.94
CA GLY A 128 2.55 13.58 1.10
C GLY A 128 3.93 12.97 1.37
N LYS A 129 4.97 13.81 1.40
CA LYS A 129 6.35 13.38 1.74
C LYS A 129 6.42 12.74 3.13
N LYS A 130 5.82 13.35 4.15
CA LYS A 130 5.80 12.82 5.51
C LYS A 130 5.12 11.45 5.58
N SER A 131 3.95 11.31 4.96
CA SER A 131 3.22 10.04 4.95
C SER A 131 3.99 8.91 4.25
N ALA A 132 4.74 9.22 3.19
CA ALA A 132 5.59 8.25 2.51
C ALA A 132 6.78 7.81 3.37
N THR A 133 7.45 8.76 4.06
CA THR A 133 8.53 8.42 5.00
C THR A 133 8.01 7.53 6.14
N LEU A 134 6.84 7.86 6.70
CA LEU A 134 6.20 7.05 7.74
C LEU A 134 5.85 5.64 7.22
N PHE A 135 5.39 5.52 5.98
CA PHE A 135 5.15 4.22 5.37
C PHE A 135 6.43 3.38 5.31
N ASP A 136 7.54 3.93 4.81
CA ASP A 136 8.80 3.18 4.67
C ASP A 136 9.33 2.73 6.05
N GLU A 137 9.24 3.59 7.06
CA GLU A 137 9.62 3.28 8.45
C GLU A 137 8.73 2.18 9.07
N ALA A 138 7.40 2.31 8.94
CA ALA A 138 6.44 1.32 9.44
C ALA A 138 6.66 -0.04 8.78
N TYR A 139 6.91 -0.04 7.47
CA TYR A 139 7.18 -1.24 6.69
C TYR A 139 8.44 -1.96 7.19
N ARG A 140 9.56 -1.25 7.33
CA ARG A 140 10.81 -1.81 7.88
C ARG A 140 10.63 -2.35 9.29
N SER A 141 9.89 -1.64 10.13
CA SER A 141 9.68 -2.03 11.53
C SER A 141 8.89 -3.33 11.67
N VAL A 142 7.95 -3.63 10.76
CA VAL A 142 7.08 -4.82 10.86
C VAL A 142 7.60 -5.98 10.03
N PHE A 143 8.18 -5.71 8.86
CA PHE A 143 8.60 -6.75 7.91
C PHE A 143 10.11 -6.97 7.83
N SER A 144 10.92 -6.18 8.55
CA SER A 144 12.39 -6.30 8.59
C SER A 144 13.05 -6.28 7.20
N CYS A 145 12.43 -5.63 6.22
CA CYS A 145 12.91 -5.47 4.85
C CYS A 145 12.43 -4.14 4.27
N GLU A 146 12.99 -3.73 3.14
CA GLU A 146 12.51 -2.56 2.40
C GLU A 146 11.26 -2.89 1.56
N PRO A 147 10.35 -1.91 1.35
CA PRO A 147 9.29 -2.04 0.36
C PRO A 147 9.93 -2.25 -1.04
N PRO A 148 9.51 -3.27 -1.81
CA PRO A 148 10.10 -3.55 -3.12
C PRO A 148 9.94 -2.36 -4.07
N SER A 149 11.06 -1.80 -4.54
CA SER A 149 11.06 -0.60 -5.41
C SER A 149 10.40 -0.81 -6.77
N GLU A 150 10.30 -2.06 -7.23
CA GLU A 150 9.58 -2.43 -8.46
C GLU A 150 8.06 -2.24 -8.34
N ILE A 151 7.53 -2.32 -7.11
CA ILE A 151 6.09 -2.22 -6.82
C ILE A 151 5.76 -0.85 -6.22
N TRP A 152 6.62 -0.38 -5.31
CA TRP A 152 6.48 0.88 -4.62
C TRP A 152 7.38 1.93 -5.30
N PRO A 153 6.83 2.80 -6.17
CA PRO A 153 7.63 3.81 -6.84
C PRO A 153 8.32 4.70 -5.81
N GLN A 154 9.61 4.93 -6.02
CA GLN A 154 10.39 5.84 -5.19
C GLN A 154 9.92 7.27 -5.42
N ASN A 155 10.00 8.09 -4.36
CA ASN A 155 9.76 9.52 -4.47
C ASN A 155 10.94 10.18 -5.19
N ASN A 156 11.09 9.93 -6.50
CA ASN A 156 12.10 10.62 -7.30
C ASN A 156 11.72 12.10 -7.38
N THR A 157 12.42 12.95 -6.63
CA THR A 157 12.32 14.41 -6.71
C THR A 157 13.06 14.97 -7.94
N ASN A 158 13.00 14.28 -9.06
CA ASN A 158 13.52 14.74 -10.35
C ASN A 158 12.79 14.04 -11.49
N SER A 159 11.60 14.52 -11.79
CA SER A 159 11.09 14.51 -13.16
C SER A 159 10.41 15.85 -13.39
N ASP A 160 11.14 16.77 -14.01
CA ASP A 160 10.54 17.77 -14.89
C ASP A 160 9.76 17.02 -15.96
N CYS A 161 8.50 16.72 -15.65
CA CYS A 161 7.48 16.26 -16.58
C CYS A 161 6.18 16.96 -16.18
N GLN A 162 6.17 18.29 -16.27
CA GLN A 162 4.94 19.03 -16.48
C GLN A 162 4.46 18.70 -17.90
N HIS A 163 3.71 17.62 -18.08
CA HIS A 163 2.75 17.52 -19.17
C HIS A 163 1.53 16.76 -18.66
N GLU A 164 0.42 17.47 -18.64
CA GLU A 164 -0.90 17.03 -18.23
C GLU A 164 -1.33 15.81 -19.07
N CYS A 165 -1.38 14.62 -18.46
CA CYS A 165 -2.16 13.51 -19.01
C CYS A 165 -3.60 13.65 -18.53
N ARG A 166 -4.45 14.30 -19.32
CA ARG A 166 -5.91 14.11 -19.21
C ARG A 166 -6.33 12.88 -20.03
N PRO A 167 -7.20 12.01 -19.50
CA PRO A 167 -7.72 10.89 -20.25
C PRO A 167 -8.92 11.37 -21.06
N ILE A 168 -8.75 11.55 -22.37
CA ILE A 168 -9.74 11.51 -23.48
C ILE A 168 -9.00 12.15 -24.68
N ASP A 169 -8.95 11.43 -25.80
CA ASP A 169 -8.32 11.78 -27.09
C ASP A 169 -7.00 11.04 -27.41
N CYS A 170 -7.01 9.71 -27.30
CA CYS A 170 -6.14 8.89 -28.14
C CYS A 170 -6.80 8.68 -29.51
N TYR A 171 -6.47 9.50 -30.49
CA TYR A 171 -6.49 9.12 -31.91
C TYR A 171 -5.04 9.05 -32.45
N PRO A 172 -4.74 8.11 -33.36
CA PRO A 172 -3.37 7.82 -33.76
C PRO A 172 -2.83 8.88 -34.71
N CYS A 173 -1.57 9.27 -34.50
CA CYS A 173 -0.87 10.23 -35.36
C CYS A 173 -0.58 9.58 -36.73
N GLU A 174 -1.31 10.01 -37.77
CA GLU A 174 -0.92 9.75 -39.15
C GLU A 174 0.24 10.65 -39.56
N SER A 175 1.19 10.03 -40.25
CA SER A 175 2.34 10.60 -40.93
C SER A 175 2.00 11.72 -41.91
N LYS A 176 2.74 12.84 -41.84
CA LYS A 176 3.09 13.69 -42.98
C LYS A 176 4.55 14.13 -42.78
N LEU A 177 5.54 13.65 -43.54
CA LEU A 177 5.88 14.06 -44.92
C LEU A 177 5.78 15.58 -45.14
N SER A 178 6.92 16.25 -45.01
CA SER A 178 7.50 17.16 -46.01
C SER A 178 8.97 17.37 -45.70
#